data_AF-A0A2M7P4L2-F1
#
_entry.id   AF-A0A2M7P4L2-F1
#
_cell.length_a   1.000
_cell.length_b   1.000
_cell.length_c   1.000
_cell.angle_alpha   90.00
_cell.angle_beta   90.00
_cell.angle_gamma   90.00
#
_symmetry.space_group_name_H-M   'P 1'
#
loop_
_entity.id
_entity.type
_entity.pdbx_description
1 polymer ?
#
loop_
_entity_poly.entity_id
_entity_poly.type
_entity_poly.pdbx_seq_one_letter_code
_entity_poly.pdbx_strand_id
1 'polypeptide(L)'
;MVLVLLVVIGVCNYFGIGTIVHNAREVIYGNKLTGILAQKEIDHLIWVSKVNALLTDKKVTDLTVETDPHKCGFGQWYYSEERQTAERMVPSLAPLLAALEEPHNRLHQSAVAIKAAFVQADPELNPLLVGIEAGHLEWAGKVRDGLLTGSASQVEVDPARCGLGKWLDSDAGKQAYQHGSAQFKKVVDAIREPHRQMHESVAQVNELLKAGKTAAAIESFKDNTKKYLDATIEDLWQLEEMAAKDMEGMEKAKVIYAEQCLP
;
A
#
# COMPACT_ATOMS: atom_id res chain seq x y z
N MET A 1 -1.66 83.60 19.18
CA MET A 1 -1.83 82.55 20.21
C MET A 1 -2.72 81.41 19.70
N VAL A 2 -3.98 81.64 19.33
CA VAL A 2 -4.90 80.58 18.85
C VAL A 2 -4.45 79.90 17.55
N LEU A 3 -3.92 80.66 16.58
CA LEU A 3 -3.42 80.10 15.31
C LEU A 3 -2.21 79.16 15.47
N VAL A 4 -1.31 79.46 16.40
CA VAL A 4 -0.12 78.63 16.67
C VAL A 4 -0.54 77.31 17.33
N LEU A 5 -1.50 77.36 18.25
CA LEU A 5 -2.06 76.17 18.90
C LEU A 5 -2.71 75.22 17.88
N LEU A 6 -3.48 75.75 16.93
CA LEU A 6 -4.14 74.96 15.88
C LEU A 6 -3.13 74.27 14.95
N VAL A 7 -2.02 74.94 14.61
CA VAL A 7 -0.94 74.34 13.81
C VAL A 7 -0.26 73.21 14.60
N VAL A 8 0.02 73.40 15.88
CA VAL A 8 0.63 72.36 16.74
C VAL A 8 -0.29 71.15 16.86
N ILE A 9 -1.59 71.33 17.09
CA ILE A 9 -2.57 70.24 17.15
C ILE A 9 -2.67 69.52 15.81
N GLY A 10 -2.67 70.26 14.70
CA GLY A 10 -2.70 69.67 13.35
C GLY A 10 -1.50 68.77 13.07
N VAL A 11 -0.30 69.21 13.47
CA VAL A 11 0.94 68.44 13.33
C VAL A 11 0.95 67.22 14.25
N CYS A 12 0.55 67.36 15.52
CA CYS A 12 0.42 66.24 16.45
C CYS A 12 -0.59 65.19 15.96
N ASN A 13 -1.72 65.62 15.41
CA ASN A 13 -2.73 64.73 14.85
C ASN A 13 -2.22 64.04 13.57
N TYR A 14 -1.50 64.75 12.70
CA TYR A 14 -0.92 64.15 11.49
C TYR A 14 0.07 63.03 11.84
N PHE A 15 0.99 63.28 12.77
CA PHE A 15 1.94 62.26 13.22
C PHE A 15 1.27 61.14 14.02
N GLY A 16 0.33 61.46 14.92
CA GLY A 16 -0.40 60.47 15.72
C GLY A 16 -1.25 59.52 14.86
N ILE A 17 -1.99 60.05 13.87
CA ILE A 17 -2.75 59.25 12.92
C ILE A 17 -1.81 58.42 12.05
N GLY A 18 -0.67 58.97 11.62
CA GLY A 18 0.36 58.25 10.88
C GLY A 18 0.85 57.00 11.61
N THR A 19 1.14 57.11 12.91
CA THR A 19 1.56 56.00 13.77
C THR A 19 0.45 54.97 13.96
N ILE A 20 -0.79 55.40 14.22
CA ILE A 20 -1.93 54.48 14.39
C ILE A 20 -2.20 53.70 13.10
N VAL A 21 -2.18 54.36 11.95
CA VAL A 21 -2.40 53.70 10.65
C VAL A 21 -1.24 52.76 10.30
N HIS A 22 0.00 53.07 10.69
CA HIS A 22 1.14 52.18 10.53
C HIS A 22 1.00 50.92 11.39
N ASN A 23 0.73 51.06 12.69
CA ASN A 23 0.50 49.92 13.59
C ASN A 23 -0.71 49.08 13.14
N ALA A 24 -1.78 49.72 12.66
CA ALA A 24 -2.93 49.03 12.12
C ALA A 24 -2.57 48.22 10.85
N ARG A 25 -1.73 48.77 9.97
CA ARG A 25 -1.22 48.06 8.78
C ARG A 25 -0.38 46.84 9.15
N GLU A 26 0.48 46.94 10.15
CA GLU A 26 1.27 45.82 10.64
C GLU A 26 0.38 44.71 11.21
N VAL A 27 -0.61 45.04 12.05
CA VAL A 27 -1.56 44.07 12.61
C VAL A 27 -2.42 43.41 11.52
N ILE A 28 -2.91 44.19 10.55
CA ILE A 28 -3.69 43.67 9.42
C ILE A 28 -2.83 42.72 8.57
N TYR A 29 -1.59 43.10 8.28
CA TYR A 29 -0.66 42.26 7.53
C TYR A 29 -0.34 40.97 8.28
N GLY A 30 -0.03 41.06 9.57
CA GLY A 30 0.23 39.91 10.43
C GLY A 30 -0.94 38.93 10.45
N ASN A 31 -2.18 39.41 10.64
CA ASN A 31 -3.37 38.57 10.60
C ASN A 31 -3.57 37.90 9.23
N LYS A 32 -3.32 38.63 8.13
CA LYS A 32 -3.40 38.05 6.78
C LYS A 32 -2.35 36.96 6.59
N LEU A 33 -1.11 37.18 7.02
CA LEU A 33 -0.02 36.22 6.92
C LEU A 33 -0.30 34.96 7.74
N THR A 34 -0.77 35.10 8.98
CA THR A 34 -1.21 33.98 9.82
C THR A 34 -2.30 33.17 9.13
N GLY A 35 -3.30 33.82 8.54
CA GLY A 35 -4.36 33.14 7.79
C GLY A 35 -3.84 32.36 6.58
N ILE A 36 -2.88 32.92 5.84
CA ILE A 36 -2.23 32.23 4.70
C ILE A 36 -1.49 30.99 5.19
N LEU A 37 -0.61 31.13 6.19
CA LEU A 37 0.20 30.02 6.70
C LEU A 37 -0.67 28.91 7.30
N ALA A 38 -1.70 29.26 8.06
CA ALA A 38 -2.67 28.30 8.59
C ALA A 38 -3.40 27.55 7.46
N GLN A 39 -3.81 28.23 6.39
CA GLN A 39 -4.40 27.56 5.24
C GLN A 39 -3.42 26.60 4.56
N LYS A 40 -2.14 26.97 4.44
CA LYS A 40 -1.12 26.08 3.86
C LYS A 40 -0.86 24.85 4.72
N GLU A 41 -0.89 24.99 6.03
CA GLU A 41 -0.83 23.86 6.95
C GLU A 41 -2.03 22.93 6.76
N ILE A 42 -3.26 23.48 6.71
CA ILE A 42 -4.49 22.71 6.44
C ILE A 42 -4.40 21.98 5.10
N ASP A 43 -3.91 22.63 4.04
CA ASP A 43 -3.73 22.03 2.72
C ASP A 43 -2.81 20.79 2.81
N HIS A 44 -1.73 20.84 3.60
CA HIS A 44 -0.82 19.72 3.81
C HIS A 44 -1.42 18.64 4.71
N LEU A 45 -2.21 18.98 5.72
CA LEU A 45 -2.94 17.98 6.53
C LEU A 45 -3.91 17.18 5.66
N ILE A 46 -4.60 17.84 4.72
CA ILE A 46 -5.47 17.16 3.74
C ILE A 46 -4.63 16.30 2.79
N TRP A 47 -3.47 16.80 2.34
CA TRP A 47 -2.54 16.04 1.51
C TRP A 47 -2.08 14.75 2.21
N VAL A 48 -1.62 14.84 3.46
CA VAL A 48 -1.16 13.69 4.26
C VAL A 48 -2.31 12.71 4.49
N SER A 49 -3.52 13.21 4.74
CA SER A 49 -4.72 12.37 4.88
C SER A 49 -5.01 11.53 3.63
N LYS A 50 -4.78 12.07 2.42
CA LYS A 50 -4.91 11.31 1.17
C LYS A 50 -3.84 10.23 1.04
N VAL A 51 -2.60 10.53 1.44
CA VAL A 51 -1.53 9.52 1.48
C VAL A 51 -1.88 8.41 2.48
N ASN A 52 -2.41 8.76 3.66
CA ASN A 52 -2.89 7.79 4.64
C ASN A 52 -4.05 6.93 4.12
N ALA A 53 -4.97 7.53 3.36
CA ALA A 53 -6.10 6.80 2.78
C ALA A 53 -5.62 5.68 1.84
N LEU A 54 -4.59 5.90 1.02
CA LEU A 54 -3.95 4.86 0.21
C LEU A 54 -3.50 3.66 1.05
N LEU A 55 -2.94 3.93 2.24
CA LEU A 55 -2.33 2.89 3.08
C LEU A 55 -3.33 2.13 3.96
N THR A 56 -4.53 2.69 4.16
CA THR A 56 -5.50 2.20 5.16
C THR A 56 -6.87 1.85 4.58
N ASP A 57 -7.26 2.41 3.43
CA ASP A 57 -8.53 2.12 2.77
C ASP A 57 -8.32 1.20 1.57
N LYS A 58 -8.87 -0.02 1.66
CA LYS A 58 -8.81 -1.05 0.60
C LYS A 58 -9.40 -0.59 -0.75
N LYS A 59 -10.20 0.48 -0.76
CA LYS A 59 -10.80 1.03 -1.98
C LYS A 59 -9.91 2.05 -2.69
N VAL A 60 -8.88 2.56 -2.03
CA VAL A 60 -7.96 3.56 -2.58
C VAL A 60 -6.71 2.86 -3.07
N THR A 61 -6.60 2.66 -4.38
CA THR A 61 -5.51 1.89 -5.00
C THR A 61 -4.52 2.72 -5.81
N ASP A 62 -4.76 4.03 -5.95
CA ASP A 62 -3.83 4.96 -6.59
C ASP A 62 -3.66 6.22 -5.75
N LEU A 63 -2.43 6.73 -5.72
CA LEU A 63 -2.09 7.97 -5.05
C LEU A 63 -2.19 9.14 -6.01
N THR A 64 -3.21 9.97 -5.82
CA THR A 64 -3.41 11.23 -6.54
C THR A 64 -3.19 12.44 -5.62
N VAL A 65 -1.91 12.83 -5.46
CA VAL A 65 -1.49 14.03 -4.73
C VAL A 65 -0.42 14.78 -5.52
N GLU A 66 -0.23 16.08 -5.25
CA GLU A 66 0.87 16.84 -5.86
C GLU A 66 2.22 16.36 -5.28
N THR A 67 3.17 16.08 -6.16
CA THR A 67 4.51 15.55 -5.82
C THR A 67 5.61 16.55 -6.13
N ASP A 68 5.29 17.63 -6.84
CA ASP A 68 6.18 18.76 -7.06
C ASP A 68 5.98 19.78 -5.92
N PRO A 69 6.97 19.97 -5.03
CA PRO A 69 6.85 20.90 -3.92
C PRO A 69 6.62 22.34 -4.40
N HIS A 70 7.01 22.71 -5.61
CA HIS A 70 6.86 24.09 -6.09
C HIS A 70 5.45 24.38 -6.61
N LYS A 71 4.67 23.33 -6.90
CA LYS A 71 3.30 23.46 -7.43
C LYS A 71 2.23 23.43 -6.37
N CYS A 72 2.54 22.98 -5.15
CA CYS A 72 1.58 23.02 -4.05
C CYS A 72 1.29 24.46 -3.62
N GLY A 73 0.18 24.67 -2.89
CA GLY A 73 -0.22 26.00 -2.46
C GLY A 73 0.82 26.72 -1.58
N PHE A 74 1.62 25.98 -0.82
CA PHE A 74 2.74 26.53 -0.04
C PHE A 74 3.91 26.86 -0.94
N GLY A 75 4.37 25.93 -1.79
CA GLY A 75 5.49 26.17 -2.71
C GLY A 75 5.28 27.37 -3.60
N GLN A 76 4.09 27.52 -4.20
CA GLN A 76 3.76 28.69 -5.02
C GLN A 76 3.92 30.01 -4.25
N TRP A 77 3.55 30.03 -2.97
CA TRP A 77 3.72 31.20 -2.09
C TRP A 77 5.17 31.35 -1.59
N TYR A 78 5.84 30.23 -1.33
CA TYR A 78 7.20 30.18 -0.81
C TYR A 78 8.22 30.72 -1.81
N TYR A 79 8.00 30.48 -3.11
CA TYR A 79 8.87 30.97 -4.18
C TYR A 79 8.40 32.28 -4.81
N SER A 80 7.41 32.97 -4.22
CA SER A 80 6.88 34.22 -4.75
C SER A 80 7.37 35.47 -3.98
N GLU A 81 7.06 36.64 -4.53
CA GLU A 81 7.38 37.95 -3.93
C GLU A 81 6.68 38.18 -2.57
N GLU A 82 5.58 37.46 -2.32
CA GLU A 82 4.86 37.48 -1.06
C GLU A 82 5.72 36.98 0.11
N ARG A 83 6.57 35.96 -0.09
CA ARG A 83 7.54 35.52 0.94
C ARG A 83 8.53 36.64 1.27
N GLN A 84 9.13 37.26 0.26
CA GLN A 84 10.10 38.36 0.47
C GLN A 84 9.46 39.54 1.21
N THR A 85 8.17 39.78 0.96
CA THR A 85 7.40 40.79 1.70
C THR A 85 7.17 40.37 3.16
N ALA A 86 6.87 39.10 3.42
CA ALA A 86 6.71 38.57 4.77
C ALA A 86 8.00 38.68 5.58
N GLU A 87 9.14 38.35 4.98
CA GLU A 87 10.45 38.44 5.64
C GLU A 87 10.87 39.90 5.90
N ARG A 88 10.51 40.86 5.04
CA ARG A 88 10.77 42.29 5.29
C ARG A 88 9.89 42.85 6.42
N MET A 89 8.63 42.45 6.46
CA MET A 89 7.68 42.90 7.49
C MET A 89 7.93 42.21 8.84
N VAL A 90 8.42 40.97 8.83
CA VAL A 90 8.72 40.18 10.04
C VAL A 90 10.07 39.46 9.86
N PRO A 91 11.21 40.15 10.09
CA PRO A 91 12.56 39.59 9.85
C PRO A 91 12.86 38.28 10.58
N SER A 92 12.20 38.01 11.72
CA SER A 92 12.35 36.75 12.45
C SER A 92 11.79 35.52 11.72
N LEU A 93 10.96 35.70 10.68
CA LEU A 93 10.43 34.59 9.88
C LEU A 93 11.43 34.02 8.89
N ALA A 94 12.39 34.81 8.40
CA ALA A 94 13.34 34.38 7.38
C ALA A 94 14.08 33.08 7.74
N PRO A 95 14.70 32.93 8.92
CA PRO A 95 15.36 31.68 9.29
C PRO A 95 14.39 30.51 9.49
N LEU A 96 13.15 30.77 9.90
CA LEU A 96 12.12 29.74 10.10
C LEU A 96 11.63 29.20 8.75
N LEU A 97 11.33 30.09 7.80
CA LEU A 97 10.90 29.72 6.45
C LEU A 97 12.02 29.01 5.68
N ALA A 98 13.27 29.46 5.82
CA ALA A 98 14.41 28.75 5.24
C ALA A 98 14.53 27.31 5.77
N ALA A 99 14.29 27.10 7.07
CA ALA A 99 14.34 25.76 7.67
C ALA A 99 13.23 24.82 7.20
N LEU A 100 12.13 25.33 6.63
CA LEU A 100 11.00 24.53 6.15
C LEU A 100 11.19 23.97 4.73
N GLU A 101 12.04 24.57 3.90
CA GLU A 101 12.19 24.22 2.48
C GLU A 101 12.52 22.74 2.29
N GLU A 102 13.55 22.30 3.00
CA GLU A 102 14.11 20.97 2.86
C GLU A 102 13.19 19.87 3.44
N PRO A 103 12.62 20.01 4.66
CA PRO A 103 11.54 19.12 5.13
C PRO A 103 10.32 19.05 4.19
N HIS A 104 9.90 20.19 3.63
CA HIS A 104 8.78 20.23 2.68
C HIS A 104 9.11 19.51 1.36
N ASN A 105 10.32 19.68 0.84
CA ASN A 105 10.79 18.95 -0.34
C ASN A 105 10.82 17.43 -0.08
N ARG A 106 11.31 17.00 1.08
CA ARG A 106 11.30 15.59 1.48
C ARG A 106 9.89 15.03 1.60
N LEU A 107 8.94 15.79 2.16
CA LEU A 107 7.54 15.38 2.24
C LEU A 107 6.96 15.08 0.86
N HIS A 108 7.21 15.93 -0.14
CA HIS A 108 6.73 15.69 -1.50
C HIS A 108 7.45 14.53 -2.20
N GLN A 109 8.76 14.38 -1.97
CA GLN A 109 9.53 13.22 -2.47
C GLN A 109 9.07 11.90 -1.84
N SER A 110 8.62 11.91 -0.59
CA SER A 110 8.12 10.72 0.08
C SER A 110 6.88 10.17 -0.62
N ALA A 111 5.97 11.02 -1.12
CA ALA A 111 4.83 10.56 -1.91
C ALA A 111 5.24 9.87 -3.21
N VAL A 112 6.31 10.32 -3.86
CA VAL A 112 6.88 9.64 -5.04
C VAL A 112 7.40 8.26 -4.66
N ALA A 113 8.14 8.18 -3.55
CA ALA A 113 8.69 6.92 -3.05
C ALA A 113 7.60 5.94 -2.59
N ILE A 114 6.55 6.44 -1.90
CA ILE A 114 5.36 5.69 -1.51
C ILE A 114 4.67 5.15 -2.76
N LYS A 115 4.40 6.00 -3.75
CA LYS A 115 3.73 5.57 -5.00
C LYS A 115 4.53 4.50 -5.75
N ALA A 116 5.86 4.58 -5.71
CA ALA A 116 6.72 3.59 -6.35
C ALA A 116 6.80 2.26 -5.59
N ALA A 117 6.69 2.28 -4.26
CA ALA A 117 6.76 1.10 -3.42
C ALA A 117 5.41 0.41 -3.23
N PHE A 118 4.32 1.17 -3.23
CA PHE A 118 3.01 0.70 -2.83
C PHE A 118 2.45 -0.34 -3.79
N VAL A 119 2.04 -1.46 -3.20
CA VAL A 119 1.22 -2.49 -3.84
C VAL A 119 0.03 -2.75 -2.93
N GLN A 120 -1.17 -2.81 -3.52
CA GLN A 120 -2.38 -3.18 -2.79
C GLN A 120 -2.37 -4.69 -2.54
N ALA A 121 -1.81 -5.11 -1.42
CA ALA A 121 -1.73 -6.51 -1.03
C ALA A 121 -2.95 -6.97 -0.19
N ASP A 122 -3.30 -8.25 -0.30
CA ASP A 122 -4.23 -8.92 0.60
C ASP A 122 -3.45 -9.65 1.70
N PRO A 123 -3.54 -9.21 2.97
CA PRO A 123 -2.77 -9.81 4.07
C PRO A 123 -3.16 -11.27 4.35
N GLU A 124 -4.36 -11.70 3.94
CA GLU A 124 -4.83 -13.08 4.18
C GLU A 124 -4.39 -14.05 3.08
N LEU A 125 -3.91 -13.57 1.93
CA LEU A 125 -3.63 -14.41 0.77
C LEU A 125 -2.43 -15.34 1.00
N ASN A 126 -1.31 -14.82 1.50
CA ASN A 126 -0.12 -15.65 1.74
C ASN A 126 -0.38 -16.75 2.80
N PRO A 127 -0.93 -16.44 4.00
CA PRO A 127 -1.26 -17.48 4.98
C PRO A 127 -2.25 -18.53 4.46
N LEU A 128 -3.20 -18.11 3.62
CA LEU A 128 -4.15 -19.02 2.98
C LEU A 128 -3.44 -20.00 2.03
N LEU A 129 -2.54 -19.50 1.18
CA LEU A 129 -1.79 -20.32 0.22
C LEU A 129 -0.88 -21.33 0.96
N VAL A 130 -0.18 -20.90 2.01
CA VAL A 130 0.63 -21.77 2.87
C VAL A 130 -0.24 -22.89 3.48
N GLY A 131 -1.44 -22.55 3.94
CA GLY A 131 -2.40 -23.54 4.47
C GLY A 131 -2.89 -24.53 3.40
N ILE A 132 -3.08 -24.04 2.16
CA ILE A 132 -3.42 -24.87 1.01
C ILE A 132 -2.28 -25.84 0.68
N GLU A 133 -1.03 -25.38 0.61
CA GLU A 133 0.15 -26.23 0.40
C GLU A 133 0.24 -27.32 1.48
N ALA A 134 0.16 -26.92 2.76
CA ALA A 134 0.19 -27.86 3.88
C ALA A 134 -0.91 -28.93 3.78
N GLY A 135 -2.12 -28.54 3.37
CA GLY A 135 -3.22 -29.47 3.12
C GLY A 135 -2.94 -30.48 2.02
N HIS A 136 -2.27 -30.07 0.93
CA HIS A 136 -1.86 -30.98 -0.14
C HIS A 136 -0.74 -31.95 0.29
N LEU A 137 0.21 -31.48 1.10
CA LEU A 137 1.26 -32.33 1.67
C LEU A 137 0.67 -33.37 2.65
N GLU A 138 -0.31 -32.99 3.47
CA GLU A 138 -1.04 -33.92 4.34
C GLU A 138 -1.82 -34.96 3.51
N TRP A 139 -2.53 -34.49 2.47
CA TRP A 139 -3.24 -35.35 1.52
C TRP A 139 -2.29 -36.38 0.89
N ALA A 140 -1.12 -35.96 0.44
CA ALA A 140 -0.10 -36.84 -0.13
C ALA A 140 0.45 -37.84 0.91
N GLY A 141 0.56 -37.42 2.16
CA GLY A 141 0.90 -38.30 3.30
C GLY A 141 -0.09 -39.45 3.44
N LYS A 142 -1.40 -39.18 3.37
CA LYS A 142 -2.46 -40.21 3.44
C LYS A 142 -2.44 -41.16 2.24
N VAL A 143 -2.11 -40.66 1.05
CA VAL A 143 -1.90 -41.52 -0.13
C VAL A 143 -0.73 -42.47 0.11
N ARG A 144 0.39 -41.95 0.60
CA ARG A 144 1.58 -42.74 0.96
C ARG A 144 1.28 -43.79 2.03
N ASP A 145 0.50 -43.47 3.06
CA ASP A 145 0.15 -44.44 4.11
C ASP A 145 -0.69 -45.59 3.56
N GLY A 146 -1.57 -45.32 2.59
CA GLY A 146 -2.30 -46.36 1.85
C GLY A 146 -1.37 -47.30 1.07
N LEU A 147 -0.35 -46.74 0.40
CA LEU A 147 0.68 -47.52 -0.29
C LEU A 147 1.48 -48.42 0.66
N LEU A 148 1.82 -47.92 1.86
CA LEU A 148 2.58 -48.68 2.87
C LEU A 148 1.77 -49.80 3.49
N THR A 149 0.48 -49.58 3.72
CA THR A 149 -0.44 -50.55 4.34
C THR A 149 -1.10 -51.49 3.33
N GLY A 150 -0.91 -51.26 2.03
CA GLY A 150 -1.57 -52.02 0.97
C GLY A 150 -3.09 -51.80 0.91
N SER A 151 -3.59 -50.69 1.47
CA SER A 151 -5.02 -50.38 1.57
C SER A 151 -5.32 -49.07 0.85
N ALA A 152 -6.44 -49.02 0.12
CA ALA A 152 -6.83 -47.81 -0.60
C ALA A 152 -6.98 -46.60 0.34
N SER A 153 -6.44 -45.46 -0.09
CA SER A 153 -6.43 -44.22 0.66
C SER A 153 -7.80 -43.55 0.60
N GLN A 154 -8.39 -43.21 1.75
CA GLN A 154 -9.64 -42.46 1.85
C GLN A 154 -9.36 -40.94 1.77
N VAL A 155 -8.88 -40.50 0.62
CA VAL A 155 -8.58 -39.09 0.35
C VAL A 155 -9.59 -38.48 -0.62
N GLU A 156 -9.73 -37.16 -0.58
CA GLU A 156 -10.60 -36.43 -1.52
C GLU A 156 -10.00 -36.49 -2.94
N VAL A 157 -10.82 -36.88 -3.90
CA VAL A 157 -10.44 -37.02 -5.32
C VAL A 157 -11.08 -35.94 -6.19
N ASP A 158 -12.02 -35.17 -5.64
CA ASP A 158 -12.59 -34.01 -6.31
C ASP A 158 -11.75 -32.76 -6.02
N PRO A 159 -11.03 -32.20 -7.00
CA PRO A 159 -10.20 -31.02 -6.80
C PRO A 159 -11.01 -29.79 -6.38
N ALA A 160 -12.30 -29.68 -6.73
CA ALA A 160 -13.12 -28.53 -6.34
C ALA A 160 -13.45 -28.52 -4.84
N ARG A 161 -13.34 -29.67 -4.17
CA ARG A 161 -13.67 -29.84 -2.75
C ARG A 161 -12.49 -29.58 -1.82
N CYS A 162 -11.27 -29.49 -2.35
CA CYS A 162 -10.07 -29.15 -1.57
C CYS A 162 -10.00 -27.65 -1.25
N GLY A 163 -9.02 -27.25 -0.43
CA GLY A 163 -8.82 -25.83 -0.06
C GLY A 163 -8.55 -24.93 -1.26
N LEU A 164 -7.71 -25.38 -2.21
CA LEU A 164 -7.40 -24.64 -3.42
C LEU A 164 -8.63 -24.48 -4.33
N GLY A 165 -9.33 -25.58 -4.62
CA GLY A 165 -10.54 -25.55 -5.46
C GLY A 165 -11.62 -24.63 -4.90
N LYS A 166 -11.92 -24.77 -3.60
CA LYS A 166 -12.88 -23.89 -2.91
C LYS A 166 -12.48 -22.43 -2.99
N TRP A 167 -11.20 -22.11 -2.81
CA TRP A 167 -10.72 -20.74 -2.91
C TRP A 167 -10.82 -20.20 -4.33
N LEU A 168 -10.37 -20.95 -5.35
CA LEU A 168 -10.43 -20.54 -6.76
C LEU A 168 -11.86 -20.22 -7.21
N ASP A 169 -12.87 -20.93 -6.67
CA ASP A 169 -14.29 -20.72 -7.00
C ASP A 169 -14.97 -19.63 -6.14
N SER A 170 -14.34 -19.23 -5.04
CA SER A 170 -14.85 -18.20 -4.13
C SER A 170 -14.75 -16.79 -4.71
N ASP A 171 -15.49 -15.85 -4.14
CA ASP A 171 -15.38 -14.44 -4.53
C ASP A 171 -13.99 -13.86 -4.19
N ALA A 172 -13.36 -14.32 -3.11
CA ALA A 172 -12.00 -13.92 -2.76
C ALA A 172 -10.98 -14.37 -3.82
N GLY A 173 -11.07 -15.62 -4.29
CA GLY A 173 -10.22 -16.12 -5.37
C GLY A 173 -10.42 -15.40 -6.69
N LYS A 174 -11.68 -15.08 -7.04
CA LYS A 174 -11.99 -14.27 -8.24
C LYS A 174 -11.45 -12.85 -8.14
N GLN A 175 -11.55 -12.21 -6.97
CA GLN A 175 -10.99 -10.88 -6.74
C GLN A 175 -9.46 -10.90 -6.81
N ALA A 176 -8.81 -11.86 -6.15
CA ALA A 176 -7.36 -12.05 -6.22
C ALA A 176 -6.90 -12.25 -7.68
N TYR A 177 -7.62 -13.06 -8.45
CA TYR A 177 -7.35 -13.22 -9.88
C TYR A 177 -7.54 -11.90 -10.65
N GLN A 178 -8.65 -11.18 -10.46
CA GLN A 178 -8.93 -9.95 -11.20
C GLN A 178 -7.88 -8.85 -10.97
N HIS A 179 -7.52 -8.64 -9.70
CA HIS A 179 -6.59 -7.61 -9.27
C HIS A 179 -5.11 -8.04 -9.32
N GLY A 180 -4.85 -9.34 -9.48
CA GLY A 180 -3.51 -9.88 -9.59
C GLY A 180 -2.74 -9.38 -10.81
N SER A 181 -1.42 -9.41 -10.68
CA SER A 181 -0.50 -9.13 -11.78
C SER A 181 -0.67 -10.12 -12.95
N ALA A 182 -0.15 -9.77 -14.13
CA ALA A 182 -0.17 -10.67 -15.28
C ALA A 182 0.53 -12.01 -14.98
N GLN A 183 1.62 -11.98 -14.20
CA GLN A 183 2.33 -13.17 -13.78
C GLN A 183 1.51 -14.00 -12.78
N PHE A 184 0.85 -13.37 -11.81
CA PHE A 184 -0.03 -14.05 -10.86
C PHE A 184 -1.15 -14.81 -11.59
N LYS A 185 -1.84 -14.14 -12.53
CA LYS A 185 -2.89 -14.75 -13.36
C LYS A 185 -2.37 -15.96 -14.12
N LYS A 186 -1.18 -15.84 -14.72
CA LYS A 186 -0.54 -16.93 -15.47
C LYS A 186 -0.32 -18.17 -14.59
N VAL A 187 0.15 -17.99 -13.34
CA VAL A 187 0.38 -19.12 -12.41
C VAL A 187 -0.95 -19.71 -11.94
N VAL A 188 -1.96 -18.87 -11.62
CA VAL A 188 -3.31 -19.34 -11.26
C VAL A 188 -3.98 -20.12 -12.41
N ASP A 189 -3.71 -19.77 -13.65
CA ASP A 189 -4.22 -20.52 -14.80
C ASP A 189 -3.43 -21.82 -15.01
N ALA A 190 -2.11 -21.80 -14.82
CA ALA A 190 -1.23 -22.95 -14.98
C ALA A 190 -1.48 -24.06 -13.95
N ILE A 191 -1.71 -23.70 -12.68
CA ILE A 191 -1.87 -24.67 -11.58
C ILE A 191 -3.09 -25.57 -11.74
N ARG A 192 -4.11 -25.14 -12.50
CA ARG A 192 -5.41 -25.84 -12.61
C ARG A 192 -5.26 -27.28 -13.13
N GLU A 193 -4.44 -27.46 -14.15
CA GLU A 193 -4.28 -28.77 -14.80
C GLU A 193 -3.47 -29.78 -13.96
N PRO A 194 -2.24 -29.47 -13.47
CA PRO A 194 -1.54 -30.39 -12.58
C PRO A 194 -2.33 -30.66 -11.29
N HIS A 195 -3.03 -29.66 -10.73
CA HIS A 195 -3.88 -29.88 -9.55
C HIS A 195 -5.01 -30.90 -9.81
N ARG A 196 -5.70 -30.76 -10.95
CA ARG A 196 -6.73 -31.72 -11.38
C ARG A 196 -6.14 -33.12 -11.58
N GLN A 197 -5.04 -33.21 -12.31
CA GLN A 197 -4.36 -34.48 -12.60
C GLN A 197 -3.85 -35.18 -11.33
N MET A 198 -3.37 -34.41 -10.35
CA MET A 198 -2.97 -34.92 -9.04
C MET A 198 -4.14 -35.64 -8.35
N HIS A 199 -5.28 -34.97 -8.19
CA HIS A 199 -6.46 -35.53 -7.53
C HIS A 199 -7.03 -36.75 -8.28
N GLU A 200 -7.16 -36.67 -9.60
CA GLU A 200 -7.71 -37.77 -10.42
C GLU A 200 -6.80 -39.00 -10.45
N SER A 201 -5.47 -38.80 -10.47
CA SER A 201 -4.51 -39.90 -10.58
C SER A 201 -4.56 -40.90 -9.41
N VAL A 202 -5.05 -40.48 -8.24
CA VAL A 202 -5.16 -41.36 -7.07
C VAL A 202 -6.23 -42.43 -7.25
N ALA A 203 -7.22 -42.23 -8.13
CA ALA A 203 -8.19 -43.26 -8.45
C ALA A 203 -7.50 -44.54 -8.95
N GLN A 204 -6.52 -44.41 -9.84
CA GLN A 204 -5.74 -45.54 -10.36
C GLN A 204 -4.91 -46.21 -9.26
N VAL A 205 -4.28 -45.43 -8.38
CA VAL A 205 -3.51 -45.94 -7.24
C VAL A 205 -4.42 -46.78 -6.33
N ASN A 206 -5.60 -46.26 -6.00
CA ASN A 206 -6.57 -46.94 -5.14
C ASN A 206 -7.10 -48.24 -5.75
N GLU A 207 -7.39 -48.26 -7.05
CA GLU A 207 -7.82 -49.49 -7.73
C GLU A 207 -6.72 -50.56 -7.75
N LEU A 208 -5.46 -50.17 -7.96
CA LEU A 208 -4.32 -51.10 -7.90
C LEU A 208 -4.12 -51.67 -6.49
N LEU A 209 -4.30 -50.86 -5.45
CA LEU A 209 -4.24 -51.32 -4.06
C LEU A 209 -5.37 -52.30 -3.73
N LYS A 210 -6.62 -52.00 -4.13
CA LYS A 210 -7.76 -52.92 -3.96
C LYS A 210 -7.55 -54.26 -4.67
N ALA A 211 -6.83 -54.26 -5.79
CA ALA A 211 -6.47 -55.47 -6.52
C ALA A 211 -5.24 -56.22 -5.95
N GLY A 212 -4.66 -55.76 -4.83
CA GLY A 212 -3.47 -56.34 -4.21
C GLY A 212 -2.16 -56.09 -4.99
N LYS A 213 -2.16 -55.16 -5.96
CA LYS A 213 -1.03 -54.86 -6.85
C LYS A 213 -0.17 -53.71 -6.32
N THR A 214 0.35 -53.84 -5.11
CA THR A 214 1.08 -52.75 -4.42
C THR A 214 2.27 -52.20 -5.20
N ALA A 215 3.06 -53.05 -5.88
CA ALA A 215 4.20 -52.59 -6.67
C ALA A 215 3.78 -51.67 -7.83
N ALA A 216 2.72 -52.05 -8.56
CA ALA A 216 2.16 -51.22 -9.63
C ALA A 216 1.51 -49.94 -9.08
N ALA A 217 0.89 -50.00 -7.90
CA ALA A 217 0.34 -48.81 -7.25
C ALA A 217 1.42 -47.78 -6.90
N ILE A 218 2.58 -48.24 -6.42
CA ILE A 218 3.74 -47.37 -6.12
C ILE A 218 4.28 -46.73 -7.41
N GLU A 219 4.39 -47.47 -8.50
CA GLU A 219 4.81 -46.94 -9.81
C GLU A 219 3.83 -45.90 -10.33
N SER A 220 2.52 -46.21 -10.33
CA SER A 220 1.45 -45.28 -10.70
C SER A 220 1.47 -44.00 -9.87
N PHE A 221 1.73 -44.10 -8.57
CA PHE A 221 1.87 -42.93 -7.69
C PHE A 221 3.08 -42.06 -8.09
N LYS A 222 4.25 -42.66 -8.35
CA LYS A 222 5.45 -41.92 -8.72
C LYS A 222 5.31 -41.19 -10.05
N ASP A 223 4.80 -41.88 -11.05
CA ASP A 223 4.77 -41.39 -12.44
C ASP A 223 3.65 -40.37 -12.67
N ASN A 224 2.59 -40.43 -11.85
CA ASN A 224 1.43 -39.56 -11.98
C ASN A 224 1.23 -38.69 -10.74
N THR A 225 0.75 -39.25 -9.63
CA THR A 225 0.32 -38.48 -8.45
C THR A 225 1.42 -37.58 -7.90
N LYS A 226 2.62 -38.11 -7.69
CA LYS A 226 3.76 -37.34 -7.17
C LYS A 226 4.20 -36.27 -8.16
N LYS A 227 4.31 -36.61 -9.45
CA LYS A 227 4.68 -35.66 -10.50
C LYS A 227 3.75 -34.44 -10.52
N TYR A 228 2.45 -34.67 -10.47
CA TYR A 228 1.46 -33.60 -10.49
C TYR A 228 1.34 -32.85 -9.16
N LEU A 229 1.57 -33.54 -8.03
CA LEU A 229 1.73 -32.89 -6.74
C LEU A 229 2.91 -31.92 -6.75
N ASP A 230 4.09 -32.36 -7.18
CA ASP A 230 5.30 -31.52 -7.23
C ASP A 230 5.05 -30.26 -8.07
N ALA A 231 4.42 -30.40 -9.25
CA ALA A 231 4.05 -29.26 -10.10
C ALA A 231 3.02 -28.33 -9.44
N THR A 232 2.02 -28.88 -8.73
CA THR A 232 1.02 -28.08 -8.01
C THR A 232 1.68 -27.29 -6.87
N ILE A 233 2.58 -27.92 -6.11
CA ILE A 233 3.32 -27.26 -5.03
C ILE A 233 4.25 -26.17 -5.57
N GLU A 234 4.93 -26.40 -6.69
CA GLU A 234 5.79 -25.40 -7.33
C GLU A 234 4.99 -24.15 -7.74
N ASP A 235 3.79 -24.32 -8.28
CA ASP A 235 2.92 -23.19 -8.61
C ASP A 235 2.35 -22.50 -7.35
N LEU A 236 1.99 -23.25 -6.31
CA LEU A 236 1.58 -22.65 -5.02
C LEU A 236 2.69 -21.79 -4.42
N TRP A 237 3.91 -22.30 -4.41
CA TRP A 237 5.07 -21.57 -3.87
C TRP A 237 5.33 -20.27 -4.64
N GLN A 238 5.19 -20.27 -5.97
CA GLN A 238 5.26 -19.04 -6.77
C GLN A 238 4.17 -18.03 -6.38
N LEU A 239 2.94 -18.49 -6.13
CA LEU A 239 1.85 -17.61 -5.68
C LEU A 239 2.13 -17.05 -4.28
N GLU A 240 2.69 -17.86 -3.38
CA GLU A 240 3.10 -17.44 -2.04
C GLU A 240 4.17 -16.36 -2.06
N GLU A 241 5.22 -16.55 -2.88
CA GLU A 241 6.30 -15.59 -3.04
C GLU A 241 5.78 -14.25 -3.58
N MET A 242 4.87 -14.28 -4.56
CA MET A 242 4.23 -13.06 -5.07
C MET A 242 3.41 -12.36 -3.99
N ALA A 243 2.59 -13.11 -3.24
CA ALA A 243 1.78 -12.53 -2.17
C ALA A 243 2.64 -11.93 -1.04
N ALA A 244 3.77 -12.58 -0.69
CA ALA A 244 4.71 -12.05 0.29
C ALA A 244 5.38 -10.76 -0.20
N LYS A 245 5.83 -10.74 -1.47
CA LYS A 245 6.44 -9.55 -2.07
C LYS A 245 5.48 -8.37 -2.18
N ASP A 246 4.22 -8.63 -2.49
CA ASP A 246 3.19 -7.58 -2.52
C ASP A 246 3.00 -6.97 -1.11
N MET A 247 3.01 -7.81 -0.06
CA MET A 247 2.98 -7.36 1.33
C MET A 247 4.20 -6.52 1.72
N GLU A 248 5.41 -6.90 1.26
CA GLU A 248 6.62 -6.09 1.47
C GLU A 248 6.50 -4.71 0.83
N GLY A 249 5.91 -4.61 -0.37
CA GLY A 249 5.64 -3.33 -1.03
C GLY A 249 4.69 -2.44 -0.21
N MET A 250 3.60 -3.02 0.30
CA MET A 250 2.66 -2.32 1.17
C MET A 250 3.33 -1.85 2.47
N GLU A 251 4.15 -2.69 3.10
CA GLU A 251 4.82 -2.36 4.36
C GLU A 251 5.90 -1.30 4.17
N LYS A 252 6.70 -1.40 3.10
CA LYS A 252 7.67 -0.38 2.73
C LYS A 252 7.03 0.99 2.53
N ALA A 253 5.85 1.04 1.89
CA ALA A 253 5.09 2.28 1.73
C ALA A 253 4.64 2.86 3.08
N LYS A 254 4.21 2.01 4.02
CA LYS A 254 3.85 2.44 5.39
C LYS A 254 5.04 2.97 6.17
N VAL A 255 6.21 2.32 6.07
CA VAL A 255 7.44 2.78 6.72
C VAL A 255 7.84 4.16 6.21
N ILE A 256 7.85 4.38 4.89
CA ILE A 256 8.17 5.69 4.31
C ILE A 256 7.19 6.76 4.82
N TYR A 257 5.89 6.45 4.87
CA TYR A 257 4.89 7.35 5.42
C TYR A 257 5.14 7.69 6.89
N ALA A 258 5.42 6.69 7.73
CA ALA A 258 5.67 6.88 9.14
C ALA A 258 6.93 7.73 9.41
N GLU A 259 7.99 7.55 8.61
CA GLU A 259 9.26 8.26 8.78
C GLU A 259 9.26 9.68 8.20
N GLN A 260 8.47 9.94 7.15
CA GLN A 260 8.61 11.16 6.35
C GLN A 260 7.33 12.01 6.24
N CYS A 261 6.17 11.48 6.62
CA CYS A 261 4.90 12.20 6.56
C CYS A 261 4.30 12.52 7.94
N LEU A 262 4.76 11.86 9.00
CA LEU A 262 4.32 12.13 10.36
C LEU A 262 5.26 13.13 11.06
N PRO A 263 4.75 13.93 12.02
CA PRO A 263 5.54 14.88 12.80
C PRO A 263 6.57 14.23 13.73
#